data_AF-A0A519CEQ5-F1
#
_entry.id   AF-A0A519CEQ5-F1
#
_cell.length_a   1.000
_cell.length_b   1.000
_cell.length_c   1.000
_cell.angle_alpha   90.00
_cell.angle_beta   90.00
_cell.angle_gamma   90.00
#
_symmetry.space_group_name_H-M   'P 1'
#
loop_
_entity.id
_entity.type
_entity.pdbx_description
1 polymer ?
#
loop_
_entity_poly.entity_id
_entity_poly.type
_entity_poly.pdbx_seq_one_letter_code
_entity_poly.pdbx_strand_id
1 'polypeptide(L)'
;MQVKVAQVEKIEKMLPSMLVSATYDGVSKSAVLKFYEPTAQKLFLWKDEIGHKPYCYSKLAPDELDFLQEREDVLEIKTVKKYDLITDKEIQVSKITVDNPLTIGGNYGDSIKNQIETWESDIKYYETYLQDRKLIVGKYYEIVDGLLKPHNMEIPDEVKIALKSLLWDKVDSSSMVDAKEFKEFISEWADLLNQPIPKIKRLSVDIEVEFDPGRFPDPKLAEKRITAIGLKGTDDYDQIFVLKTEGTEQGHNELNENIKVTFYDLDKEKEMIIDAFKIIEEFPFVLTYNGDEFDLPYLYNRAERLGVSNQDNPLYMMRDSATLKHGVHIDLYRTLSNRSFQIYAFSQSYTDFSLNSVSKALLGKEKIDYGLEFDKLSLYQTANYCYNDAQLTYELTSFNSDLLMNLLVI
;
A
#
# COMPACT_ATOMS: atom_id res chain seq x y z
N MET A 1 -23.10 11.66 -21.53
CA MET A 1 -22.97 10.20 -21.69
C MET A 1 -23.19 9.59 -20.32
N GLN A 2 -24.33 8.92 -20.09
CA GLN A 2 -24.66 8.32 -18.79
C GLN A 2 -23.65 7.20 -18.50
N VAL A 3 -22.74 7.43 -17.57
CA VAL A 3 -21.88 6.38 -17.03
C VAL A 3 -22.81 5.41 -16.30
N LYS A 4 -22.92 4.17 -16.81
CA LYS A 4 -23.50 3.07 -16.06
C LYS A 4 -22.68 2.92 -14.78
N VAL A 5 -23.22 3.40 -13.67
CA VAL A 5 -22.74 3.03 -12.34
C VAL A 5 -22.93 1.52 -12.28
N ALA A 6 -21.84 0.75 -12.36
CA ALA A 6 -21.89 -0.67 -12.10
C ALA A 6 -22.51 -0.84 -10.71
N GLN A 7 -23.67 -1.48 -10.63
CA GLN A 7 -24.22 -1.93 -9.36
C GLN A 7 -23.13 -2.78 -8.72
N VAL A 8 -22.55 -2.29 -7.63
CA VAL A 8 -21.62 -3.08 -6.83
C VAL A 8 -22.45 -4.19 -6.24
N GLU A 9 -22.30 -5.41 -6.76
CA GLU A 9 -22.96 -6.57 -6.19
C GLU A 9 -22.55 -6.67 -4.73
N LYS A 10 -23.56 -6.70 -3.85
CA LYS A 10 -23.35 -6.84 -2.43
C LYS A 10 -22.63 -8.16 -2.17
N ILE A 11 -21.51 -8.10 -1.45
CA ILE A 11 -20.74 -9.29 -1.12
C ILE A 11 -21.46 -10.01 0.01
N GLU A 12 -22.14 -11.11 -0.31
CA GLU A 12 -22.90 -11.90 0.69
C GLU A 12 -22.01 -12.85 1.50
N LYS A 13 -20.89 -13.30 0.92
CA LYS A 13 -19.95 -14.22 1.57
C LYS A 13 -18.51 -13.96 1.17
N MET A 14 -17.61 -13.97 2.15
CA MET A 14 -16.15 -13.91 1.97
C MET A 14 -15.51 -14.87 2.98
N LEU A 15 -14.63 -15.74 2.50
CA LEU A 15 -13.84 -16.61 3.37
C LEU A 15 -12.91 -15.79 4.27
N PRO A 16 -12.41 -16.36 5.38
CA PRO A 16 -11.44 -15.69 6.24
C PRO A 16 -10.29 -15.08 5.43
N SER A 17 -10.22 -13.76 5.43
CA SER A 17 -9.26 -12.98 4.64
C SER A 17 -8.66 -11.89 5.51
N MET A 18 -7.36 -11.63 5.35
CA MET A 18 -6.63 -10.66 6.14
C MET A 18 -6.87 -9.25 5.61
N LEU A 19 -7.27 -8.30 6.46
CA LEU A 19 -7.34 -6.90 6.06
C LEU A 19 -5.91 -6.37 5.86
N VAL A 20 -5.54 -5.95 4.66
CA VAL A 20 -4.16 -5.53 4.35
C VAL A 20 -4.03 -4.06 4.00
N SER A 21 -5.12 -3.40 3.62
CA SER A 21 -5.11 -1.98 3.27
C SER A 21 -6.53 -1.40 3.32
N ALA A 22 -6.61 -0.08 3.49
CA ALA A 22 -7.85 0.68 3.36
C ALA A 22 -7.56 1.96 2.56
N THR A 23 -8.54 2.41 1.79
CA THR A 23 -8.46 3.64 0.99
C THR A 23 -9.83 4.33 0.93
N TYR A 24 -9.87 5.49 0.27
CA TYR A 24 -11.08 6.24 -0.02
C TYR A 24 -11.33 6.26 -1.53
N ASP A 25 -12.51 5.85 -1.96
CA ASP A 25 -12.97 5.99 -3.34
C ASP A 25 -13.78 7.29 -3.46
N GLY A 26 -13.22 8.28 -4.15
CA GLY A 26 -13.85 9.58 -4.37
C GLY A 26 -15.07 9.53 -5.28
N VAL A 27 -15.22 8.50 -6.12
CA VAL A 27 -16.37 8.34 -7.01
C VAL A 27 -17.59 7.86 -6.23
N SER A 28 -17.43 6.83 -5.39
CA SER A 28 -18.49 6.34 -4.51
C SER A 28 -18.61 7.11 -3.19
N LYS A 29 -17.65 8.01 -2.90
CA LYS A 29 -17.52 8.75 -1.64
C LYS A 29 -17.56 7.83 -0.41
N SER A 30 -16.84 6.73 -0.47
CA SER A 30 -16.89 5.66 0.54
C SER A 30 -15.50 5.11 0.87
N ALA A 31 -15.34 4.53 2.06
CA ALA A 31 -14.15 3.75 2.36
C ALA A 31 -14.13 2.46 1.53
N VAL A 32 -12.95 1.97 1.18
CA VAL A 32 -12.73 0.69 0.51
C VAL A 32 -11.67 -0.08 1.27
N LEU A 33 -12.04 -1.26 1.75
CA LEU A 33 -11.15 -2.19 2.43
C LEU A 33 -10.61 -3.21 1.42
N LYS A 34 -9.32 -3.54 1.52
CA LYS A 34 -8.66 -4.56 0.71
C LYS A 34 -8.32 -5.77 1.59
N PHE A 35 -8.94 -6.90 1.30
CA PHE A 35 -8.76 -8.16 2.02
C PHE A 35 -7.95 -9.16 1.19
N TYR A 36 -6.88 -9.71 1.74
CA TYR A 36 -6.10 -10.77 1.13
C TYR A 36 -6.63 -12.14 1.57
N GLU A 37 -7.12 -12.93 0.63
CA GLU A 37 -7.57 -14.30 0.89
C GLU A 37 -6.41 -15.28 0.66
N PRO A 38 -5.95 -16.01 1.70
CA PRO A 38 -4.72 -16.81 1.60
C PRO A 38 -4.79 -17.99 0.63
N THR A 39 -5.96 -18.59 0.40
CA THR A 39 -6.11 -19.83 -0.38
C THR A 39 -5.99 -19.57 -1.88
N ALA A 40 -6.71 -18.58 -2.38
CA ALA A 40 -6.69 -18.14 -3.77
C ALA A 40 -5.59 -17.12 -4.04
N GLN A 41 -4.96 -16.57 -2.98
CA GLN A 41 -3.91 -15.55 -3.04
C GLN A 41 -4.34 -14.33 -3.86
N LYS A 42 -5.54 -13.81 -3.55
CA LYS A 42 -6.16 -12.68 -4.26
C LYS A 42 -6.65 -11.62 -3.29
N LEU A 43 -6.78 -10.40 -3.80
CA LEU A 43 -7.43 -9.32 -3.08
C LEU A 43 -8.91 -9.24 -3.40
N PHE A 44 -9.68 -9.02 -2.34
CA PHE A 44 -11.10 -8.70 -2.38
C PHE A 44 -11.30 -7.27 -1.90
N LEU A 45 -11.96 -6.45 -2.71
CA LEU A 45 -12.28 -5.07 -2.36
C LEU A 45 -13.69 -5.05 -1.79
N TRP A 46 -13.82 -4.61 -0.56
CA TRP A 46 -15.12 -4.39 0.08
C TRP A 46 -15.34 -2.88 0.22
N LYS A 47 -16.42 -2.37 -0.37
CA LYS A 47 -16.79 -0.96 -0.26
C LYS A 47 -17.71 -0.77 0.93
N ASP A 48 -17.59 0.37 1.61
CA ASP A 48 -18.48 0.71 2.72
C ASP A 48 -19.96 0.70 2.31
N GLU A 49 -20.75 -0.08 3.05
CA GLU A 49 -22.21 -0.22 2.89
C GLU A 49 -23.00 0.41 4.05
N ILE A 50 -22.33 0.89 5.11
CA ILE A 50 -23.01 1.45 6.30
C ILE A 50 -23.19 2.97 6.22
N GLY A 51 -22.66 3.61 5.17
CA GLY A 51 -22.83 5.04 4.93
C GLY A 51 -22.01 5.91 5.88
N HIS A 52 -20.86 5.43 6.33
CA HIS A 52 -19.96 6.22 7.17
C HIS A 52 -19.51 7.47 6.41
N LYS A 53 -19.35 8.60 7.11
CA LYS A 53 -18.98 9.89 6.53
C LYS A 53 -17.80 10.52 7.25
N PRO A 54 -16.95 11.28 6.53
CA PRO A 54 -15.89 12.04 7.16
C PRO A 54 -16.46 13.08 8.13
N TYR A 55 -15.76 13.34 9.21
CA TYR A 55 -16.15 14.33 10.20
C TYR A 55 -14.93 14.94 10.89
N CYS A 56 -15.13 16.08 11.53
CA CYS A 56 -14.23 16.64 12.54
C CYS A 56 -15.04 17.20 13.71
N TYR A 57 -14.37 17.62 14.78
CA TYR A 57 -15.02 18.27 15.92
C TYR A 57 -14.59 19.72 16.08
N SER A 58 -15.43 20.55 16.69
CA SER A 58 -15.09 21.88 17.19
C SER A 58 -15.65 22.07 18.60
N LYS A 59 -14.96 22.88 19.42
CA LYS A 59 -15.46 23.30 20.74
C LYS A 59 -16.47 24.45 20.66
N LEU A 60 -16.64 25.06 19.48
CA LEU A 60 -17.69 26.05 19.20
C LEU A 60 -19.08 25.39 19.24
N ALA A 61 -20.06 26.14 19.72
CA ALA A 61 -21.45 25.71 19.72
C ALA A 61 -22.04 25.74 18.29
N PRO A 62 -23.10 24.96 17.98
CA PRO A 62 -23.65 24.89 16.63
C PRO A 62 -24.09 26.23 16.03
N ASP A 63 -24.58 27.17 16.86
CA ASP A 63 -24.98 28.53 16.49
C ASP A 63 -23.80 29.41 16.09
N GLU A 64 -22.63 29.21 16.71
CA GLU A 64 -21.39 29.86 16.29
C GLU A 64 -20.86 29.31 14.95
N LEU A 65 -21.39 28.17 14.51
CA LEU A 65 -21.02 27.47 13.27
C LEU A 65 -22.07 27.63 12.16
N ASP A 66 -23.05 28.52 12.30
CA ASP A 66 -24.12 28.71 11.32
C ASP A 66 -23.61 29.00 9.89
N PHE A 67 -22.48 29.72 9.77
CA PHE A 67 -21.85 29.99 8.48
C PHE A 67 -21.37 28.72 7.73
N LEU A 68 -21.15 27.60 8.45
CA LEU A 68 -20.84 26.31 7.83
C LEU A 68 -22.09 25.56 7.37
N GLN A 69 -23.26 25.81 8.00
CA GLN A 69 -24.51 25.15 7.61
C GLN A 69 -25.00 25.59 6.22
N GLU A 70 -24.57 26.77 5.75
CA GLU A 70 -24.90 27.26 4.41
C GLU A 70 -24.15 26.51 3.29
N ARG A 71 -23.14 25.70 3.64
CA ARG A 71 -22.33 24.98 2.66
C ARG A 71 -22.98 23.65 2.27
N GLU A 72 -23.06 23.38 0.97
CA GLU A 72 -23.60 22.11 0.45
C GLU A 72 -22.76 20.88 0.82
N ASP A 73 -21.47 21.06 1.09
CA ASP A 73 -20.53 19.98 1.45
C ASP A 73 -20.53 19.65 2.96
N VAL A 74 -21.25 20.43 3.77
CA VAL A 74 -21.52 20.15 5.19
C VAL A 74 -22.88 19.47 5.31
N LEU A 75 -22.87 18.21 5.75
CA LEU A 75 -24.08 17.40 5.82
C LEU A 75 -24.84 17.62 7.12
N GLU A 76 -24.12 17.78 8.23
CA GLU A 76 -24.72 17.86 9.56
C GLU A 76 -23.76 18.45 10.59
N ILE A 77 -24.29 19.30 11.48
CA ILE A 77 -23.60 19.75 12.69
C ILE A 77 -24.44 19.35 13.90
N LYS A 78 -23.87 18.55 14.81
CA LYS A 78 -24.56 18.07 16.02
C LYS A 78 -23.69 18.18 17.25
N THR A 79 -24.28 18.63 18.35
CA THR A 79 -23.63 18.55 19.66
C THR A 79 -23.52 17.10 20.12
N VAL A 80 -22.32 16.67 20.47
CA VAL A 80 -22.02 15.35 21.03
C VAL A 80 -21.16 15.48 22.28
N LYS A 81 -21.18 14.44 23.10
CA LYS A 81 -20.31 14.33 24.29
C LYS A 81 -19.02 13.62 23.93
N LYS A 82 -17.89 14.18 24.37
CA LYS A 82 -16.55 13.59 24.22
C LYS A 82 -15.80 13.73 25.54
N TYR A 83 -14.85 12.83 25.77
CA TYR A 83 -13.97 12.92 26.92
C TYR A 83 -12.71 13.70 26.54
N ASP A 84 -12.47 14.82 27.22
CA ASP A 84 -11.27 15.62 27.05
C ASP A 84 -10.16 15.09 27.95
N LEU A 85 -9.17 14.43 27.34
CA LEU A 85 -8.03 13.84 28.05
C LEU A 85 -7.12 14.89 28.71
N ILE A 86 -7.18 16.16 28.31
CA ILE A 86 -6.37 17.22 28.91
C ILE A 86 -6.97 17.68 30.24
N THR A 87 -8.30 17.79 30.29
CA THR A 87 -9.04 18.29 31.45
C THR A 87 -9.68 17.19 32.30
N ASP A 88 -9.56 15.93 31.86
CA ASP A 88 -10.08 14.73 32.51
C ASP A 88 -11.60 14.76 32.73
N LYS A 89 -12.33 15.33 31.76
CA LYS A 89 -13.77 15.61 31.88
C LYS A 89 -14.53 15.34 30.59
N GLU A 90 -15.80 14.99 30.75
CA GLU A 90 -16.75 15.00 29.64
C GLU A 90 -17.09 16.44 29.25
N ILE A 91 -16.89 16.77 27.97
CA ILE A 91 -17.20 18.07 27.37
C ILE A 91 -18.22 17.89 26.24
N GLN A 92 -18.96 18.96 25.95
CA GLN A 92 -19.79 19.03 24.75
C GLN A 92 -18.99 19.66 23.61
N VAL A 93 -19.05 19.05 22.43
CA VAL A 93 -18.40 19.52 21.21
C VAL A 93 -19.37 19.39 20.04
N SER A 94 -19.19 20.22 19.02
CA SER A 94 -19.92 20.11 17.76
C SER A 94 -19.21 19.12 16.84
N LYS A 95 -19.89 18.03 16.46
CA LYS A 95 -19.47 17.11 15.40
C LYS A 95 -19.95 17.66 14.05
N ILE A 96 -19.01 17.96 13.17
CA ILE A 96 -19.26 18.46 11.81
C ILE A 96 -19.04 17.30 10.84
N THR A 97 -20.12 16.78 10.27
CA THR A 97 -20.09 15.69 9.28
C THR A 97 -20.17 16.27 7.88
N VAL A 98 -19.29 15.81 6.98
CA VAL A 98 -19.13 16.37 5.63
C VAL A 98 -19.31 15.29 4.56
N ASP A 99 -19.48 15.69 3.31
CA ASP A 99 -19.70 14.76 2.22
C ASP A 99 -18.39 14.11 1.71
N ASN A 100 -17.24 14.78 1.86
CA ASN A 100 -15.94 14.31 1.40
C ASN A 100 -14.78 14.79 2.31
N PRO A 101 -13.65 14.06 2.38
CA PRO A 101 -12.53 14.41 3.27
C PRO A 101 -11.84 15.74 2.96
N LEU A 102 -11.85 16.20 1.70
CA LEU A 102 -11.19 17.44 1.30
C LEU A 102 -11.90 18.68 1.86
N THR A 103 -13.20 18.58 2.19
CA THR A 103 -13.94 19.63 2.89
C THR A 103 -13.34 19.94 4.27
N ILE A 104 -12.78 18.94 4.96
CA ILE A 104 -12.12 19.13 6.26
C ILE A 104 -10.71 19.70 6.08
N GLY A 105 -9.85 19.03 5.31
CA GLY A 105 -8.40 19.25 5.30
C GLY A 105 -7.75 19.45 3.92
N GLY A 106 -8.50 19.89 2.91
CA GLY A 106 -7.97 20.16 1.57
C GLY A 106 -6.89 21.28 1.54
N ASN A 107 -5.93 21.17 0.60
CA ASN A 107 -4.78 22.08 0.50
C ASN A 107 -5.08 23.46 -0.12
N TYR A 108 -6.31 23.73 -0.55
CA TYR A 108 -6.67 24.96 -1.25
C TYR A 108 -7.95 25.56 -0.67
N GLY A 109 -7.87 26.80 -0.19
CA GLY A 109 -9.03 27.64 0.13
C GLY A 109 -9.73 27.36 1.47
N ASP A 110 -11.06 27.44 1.41
CA ASP A 110 -12.05 27.49 2.49
C ASP A 110 -12.29 26.12 3.18
N SER A 111 -11.29 25.25 3.35
CA SER A 111 -11.50 24.02 4.14
C SER A 111 -11.84 24.36 5.59
N ILE A 112 -12.61 23.49 6.26
CA ILE A 112 -13.12 23.78 7.62
C ILE A 112 -11.95 23.99 8.59
N LYS A 113 -10.88 23.18 8.48
CA LYS A 113 -9.67 23.29 9.31
C LYS A 113 -8.95 24.64 9.14
N ASN A 114 -9.09 25.31 8.00
CA ASN A 114 -8.46 26.61 7.74
C ASN A 114 -9.29 27.79 8.27
N GLN A 115 -10.58 27.60 8.55
CA GLN A 115 -11.48 28.66 8.99
C GLN A 115 -11.65 28.72 10.50
N ILE A 116 -11.64 27.57 11.17
CA ILE A 116 -11.87 27.45 12.61
C ILE A 116 -10.92 26.45 13.24
N GLU A 117 -10.77 26.55 14.56
CA GLU A 117 -10.11 25.51 15.33
C GLU A 117 -10.94 24.22 15.29
N THR A 118 -10.28 23.13 14.92
CA THR A 118 -10.89 21.80 14.76
C THR A 118 -10.05 20.73 15.46
N TRP A 119 -10.72 19.64 15.83
CA TRP A 119 -10.16 18.47 16.48
C TRP A 119 -10.47 17.22 15.64
N GLU A 120 -9.57 16.23 15.69
CA GLU A 120 -9.62 15.03 14.83
C GLU A 120 -9.70 15.36 13.31
N SER A 121 -9.23 16.55 12.90
CA SER A 121 -9.27 17.03 11.52
C SER A 121 -8.00 16.74 10.71
N ASP A 122 -7.00 16.12 11.32
CA ASP A 122 -5.71 15.75 10.70
C ASP A 122 -5.51 14.23 10.58
N ILE A 123 -6.62 13.50 10.60
CA ILE A 123 -6.66 12.04 10.46
C ILE A 123 -7.15 11.73 9.05
N LYS A 124 -6.45 10.84 8.32
CA LYS A 124 -6.92 10.46 6.98
C LYS A 124 -8.25 9.73 7.11
N TYR A 125 -9.21 10.01 6.22
CA TYR A 125 -10.57 9.49 6.38
C TYR A 125 -10.67 7.96 6.51
N TYR A 126 -9.87 7.20 5.75
CA TYR A 126 -9.87 5.75 5.87
C TYR A 126 -9.36 5.29 7.26
N GLU A 127 -8.50 6.05 7.94
CA GLU A 127 -8.03 5.76 9.30
C GLU A 127 -9.15 6.03 10.31
N THR A 128 -9.88 7.14 10.17
CA THR A 128 -11.10 7.41 10.95
C THR A 128 -12.10 6.27 10.80
N TYR A 129 -12.33 5.83 9.56
CA TYR A 129 -13.23 4.70 9.27
C TYR A 129 -12.76 3.42 9.97
N LEU A 130 -11.46 3.07 9.90
CA LEU A 130 -10.93 1.90 10.58
C LEU A 130 -11.09 1.99 12.11
N GLN A 131 -10.79 3.15 12.70
CA GLN A 131 -10.88 3.39 14.15
C GLN A 131 -12.33 3.28 14.64
N ASP A 132 -13.28 3.98 14.02
CA ASP A 132 -14.69 3.96 14.40
C ASP A 132 -15.31 2.56 14.23
N ARG A 133 -14.87 1.82 13.21
CA ARG A 133 -15.28 0.43 12.95
C ARG A 133 -14.53 -0.60 13.80
N LYS A 134 -13.48 -0.20 14.54
CA LYS A 134 -12.54 -1.08 15.24
C LYS A 134 -11.93 -2.17 14.35
N LEU A 135 -11.55 -1.78 13.14
CA LEU A 135 -10.90 -2.64 12.16
C LEU A 135 -9.38 -2.51 12.27
N ILE A 136 -8.70 -3.65 12.27
CA ILE A 136 -7.25 -3.75 12.46
C ILE A 136 -6.64 -4.32 11.19
N VAL A 137 -5.75 -3.57 10.57
CA VAL A 137 -4.93 -4.08 9.45
C VAL A 137 -4.00 -5.17 9.99
N GLY A 138 -3.84 -6.26 9.25
CA GLY A 138 -3.14 -7.48 9.69
C GLY A 138 -4.04 -8.53 10.35
N LYS A 139 -5.32 -8.21 10.63
CA LYS A 139 -6.27 -9.16 11.23
C LYS A 139 -7.18 -9.82 10.18
N TYR A 140 -7.63 -11.04 10.47
CA TYR A 140 -8.59 -11.78 9.64
C TYR A 140 -10.02 -11.36 9.91
N TYR A 141 -10.79 -11.31 8.82
CA TYR A 141 -12.22 -11.05 8.79
C TYR A 141 -12.90 -11.98 7.81
N GLU A 142 -14.20 -12.19 8.00
CA GLU A 142 -15.05 -12.93 7.07
C GLU A 142 -16.36 -12.15 6.84
N ILE A 143 -17.05 -12.47 5.74
CA ILE A 143 -18.39 -11.96 5.49
C ILE A 143 -19.36 -13.13 5.52
N VAL A 144 -20.37 -13.02 6.38
CA VAL A 144 -21.44 -14.01 6.55
C VAL A 144 -22.77 -13.26 6.52
N ASP A 145 -23.65 -13.61 5.59
CA ASP A 145 -24.94 -12.96 5.34
C ASP A 145 -24.79 -11.44 5.10
N GLY A 146 -23.75 -11.07 4.34
CA GLY A 146 -23.42 -9.68 4.03
C GLY A 146 -22.85 -8.86 5.19
N LEU A 147 -22.56 -9.49 6.34
CA LEU A 147 -22.00 -8.81 7.50
C LEU A 147 -20.51 -9.13 7.67
N LEU A 148 -19.68 -8.09 7.64
CA LEU A 148 -18.24 -8.17 7.95
C LEU A 148 -18.04 -8.42 9.45
N LYS A 149 -17.37 -9.54 9.78
CA LYS A 149 -17.10 -9.97 11.16
C LYS A 149 -15.62 -10.28 11.35
N PRO A 150 -15.03 -9.95 12.52
CA PRO A 150 -13.69 -10.43 12.85
C PRO A 150 -13.66 -11.96 12.88
N HIS A 151 -12.60 -12.53 12.33
CA HIS A 151 -12.34 -13.96 12.37
C HIS A 151 -11.06 -14.20 13.18
N ASN A 152 -11.22 -14.70 14.41
CA ASN A 152 -10.06 -15.04 15.24
C ASN A 152 -9.65 -16.47 14.92
N MET A 153 -8.47 -16.64 14.34
CA MET A 153 -7.89 -17.99 14.18
C MET A 153 -7.59 -18.62 15.55
N GLU A 154 -7.68 -19.94 15.61
CA GLU A 154 -7.45 -20.68 16.85
C GLU A 154 -5.98 -20.58 17.26
N ILE A 155 -5.75 -20.06 18.47
CA ILE A 155 -4.41 -19.99 19.06
C ILE A 155 -3.99 -21.40 19.50
N PRO A 156 -2.76 -21.85 19.19
CA PRO A 156 -2.25 -23.12 19.69
C PRO A 156 -2.32 -23.22 21.22
N ASP A 157 -2.71 -24.37 21.75
CA ASP A 157 -2.90 -24.55 23.20
C ASP A 157 -1.62 -24.30 24.01
N GLU A 158 -0.46 -24.58 23.44
CA GLU A 158 0.86 -24.28 24.04
C GLU A 158 1.02 -22.78 24.32
N VAL A 159 0.61 -21.93 23.37
CA VAL A 159 0.67 -20.47 23.52
C VAL A 159 -0.35 -19.99 24.55
N LYS A 160 -1.57 -20.56 24.56
CA LYS A 160 -2.57 -20.27 25.61
C LYS A 160 -2.03 -20.60 27.00
N ILE A 161 -1.35 -21.74 27.16
CA ILE A 161 -0.76 -22.15 28.44
C ILE A 161 0.39 -21.21 28.85
N ALA A 162 1.29 -20.87 27.92
CA ALA A 162 2.38 -19.92 28.16
C ALA A 162 1.84 -18.54 28.60
N LEU A 163 0.84 -18.01 27.90
CA LEU A 163 0.17 -16.76 28.27
C LEU A 163 -0.45 -16.84 29.66
N LYS A 164 -1.20 -17.90 29.98
CA LYS A 164 -1.78 -18.10 31.32
C LYS A 164 -0.70 -18.08 32.41
N SER A 165 0.39 -18.82 32.23
CA SER A 165 1.47 -18.88 33.22
C SER A 165 2.24 -17.56 33.39
N LEU A 166 2.43 -16.79 32.31
CA LEU A 166 3.12 -15.50 32.37
C LEU A 166 2.24 -14.39 32.97
N LEU A 167 0.93 -14.44 32.72
CA LEU A 167 0.01 -13.35 32.99
C LEU A 167 -0.87 -13.58 34.21
N TRP A 168 -1.39 -14.78 34.40
CA TRP A 168 -2.40 -15.01 35.45
C TRP A 168 -1.77 -15.44 36.77
N ASP A 169 -0.62 -16.11 36.72
CA ASP A 169 0.08 -16.56 37.92
C ASP A 169 1.03 -15.49 38.51
N LYS A 170 1.41 -14.47 37.72
CA LYS A 170 2.32 -13.39 38.14
C LYS A 170 1.67 -12.02 38.33
N VAL A 171 0.50 -11.78 37.72
CA VAL A 171 -0.26 -10.55 37.95
C VAL A 171 -1.06 -10.74 39.23
N ASP A 172 -0.42 -10.45 40.36
CA ASP A 172 -1.06 -10.45 41.66
C ASP A 172 -2.13 -9.35 41.67
N SER A 173 -3.40 -9.77 41.57
CA SER A 173 -4.60 -8.91 41.53
C SER A 173 -4.75 -8.01 42.75
N SER A 174 -3.87 -8.12 43.75
CA SER A 174 -3.82 -7.29 44.94
C SER A 174 -2.99 -5.99 44.77
N SER A 175 -2.13 -5.88 43.75
CA SER A 175 -1.17 -4.77 43.60
C SER A 175 -1.38 -3.85 42.39
N MET A 176 -2.23 -4.24 41.44
CA MET A 176 -2.54 -3.44 40.24
C MET A 176 -3.87 -2.69 40.38
N VAL A 177 -3.86 -1.41 39.98
CA VAL A 177 -5.01 -0.49 40.06
C VAL A 177 -6.17 -0.96 39.19
N ASP A 178 -5.91 -1.53 38.00
CA ASP A 178 -6.92 -2.18 37.16
C ASP A 178 -6.40 -3.49 36.54
N ALA A 179 -6.37 -4.54 37.36
CA ALA A 179 -5.96 -5.87 36.91
C ALA A 179 -6.92 -6.48 35.88
N LYS A 180 -8.15 -5.97 35.75
CA LYS A 180 -9.14 -6.51 34.80
C LYS A 180 -8.90 -5.95 33.41
N GLU A 181 -8.80 -4.62 33.30
CA GLU A 181 -8.49 -3.95 32.04
C GLU A 181 -7.14 -4.42 31.47
N PHE A 182 -6.13 -4.57 32.34
CA PHE A 182 -4.84 -5.13 31.92
C PHE A 182 -4.97 -6.55 31.32
N LYS A 183 -5.77 -7.42 31.93
CA LYS A 183 -6.01 -8.78 31.42
C LYS A 183 -6.76 -8.76 30.10
N GLU A 184 -7.71 -7.85 29.91
CA GLU A 184 -8.45 -7.67 28.66
C GLU A 184 -7.49 -7.27 27.53
N PHE A 185 -6.69 -6.21 27.71
CA PHE A 185 -5.76 -5.75 26.67
C PHE A 185 -4.68 -6.77 26.31
N ILE A 186 -4.09 -7.44 27.28
CA ILE A 186 -3.07 -8.45 26.98
C ILE A 186 -3.68 -9.63 26.21
N SER A 187 -4.92 -10.02 26.53
CA SER A 187 -5.60 -11.09 25.79
C SER A 187 -5.87 -10.64 24.35
N GLU A 188 -6.34 -9.41 24.13
CA GLU A 188 -6.55 -8.85 22.80
C GLU A 188 -5.25 -8.78 21.99
N TRP A 189 -4.14 -8.37 22.60
CA TRP A 189 -2.83 -8.30 21.94
C TRP A 189 -2.27 -9.68 21.65
N ALA A 190 -2.44 -10.63 22.57
CA ALA A 190 -2.06 -12.01 22.34
C ALA A 190 -2.84 -12.62 21.18
N ASP A 191 -4.16 -12.37 21.09
CA ASP A 191 -4.99 -12.83 19.98
C ASP A 191 -4.54 -12.22 18.64
N LEU A 192 -4.17 -10.94 18.64
CA LEU A 192 -3.70 -10.24 17.46
C LEU A 192 -2.33 -10.75 17.00
N LEU A 193 -1.35 -10.85 17.91
CA LEU A 193 0.03 -11.26 17.60
C LEU A 193 0.14 -12.75 17.23
N ASN A 194 -0.88 -13.56 17.54
CA ASN A 194 -0.95 -14.97 17.13
C ASN A 194 -1.72 -15.20 15.82
N GLN A 195 -2.21 -14.15 15.16
CA GLN A 195 -2.78 -14.32 13.82
C GLN A 195 -1.69 -14.82 12.86
N PRO A 196 -1.91 -15.91 12.10
CA PRO A 196 -0.89 -16.42 11.22
C PRO A 196 -0.74 -15.50 10.01
N ILE A 197 0.50 -15.15 9.71
CA ILE A 197 0.83 -14.33 8.54
C ILE A 197 0.81 -15.25 7.31
N PRO A 198 -0.08 -15.00 6.34
CA PRO A 198 -0.16 -15.84 5.16
C PRO A 198 1.02 -15.57 4.24
N LYS A 199 1.37 -16.54 3.38
CA LYS A 199 2.28 -16.26 2.26
C LYS A 199 1.60 -15.30 1.30
N ILE A 200 2.20 -14.13 1.12
CA ILE A 200 1.67 -13.06 0.26
C ILE A 200 2.26 -13.19 -1.15
N LYS A 201 1.41 -13.52 -2.13
CA LYS A 201 1.76 -13.51 -3.56
C LYS A 201 2.09 -12.08 -3.99
N ARG A 202 3.26 -11.87 -4.59
CA ARG A 202 3.75 -10.52 -4.93
C ARG A 202 4.64 -10.52 -6.16
N LEU A 203 4.73 -9.36 -6.79
CA LEU A 203 5.51 -9.10 -8.00
C LEU A 203 6.40 -7.88 -7.78
N SER A 204 7.69 -8.03 -8.00
CA SER A 204 8.63 -6.93 -8.12
C SER A 204 8.64 -6.41 -9.55
N VAL A 205 8.62 -5.09 -9.70
CA VAL A 205 8.66 -4.37 -10.97
C VAL A 205 9.80 -3.36 -10.94
N ASP A 206 10.57 -3.33 -12.01
CA ASP A 206 11.63 -2.36 -12.29
C ASP A 206 11.55 -1.94 -13.77
N ILE A 207 11.89 -0.69 -14.09
CA ILE A 207 11.92 -0.20 -15.47
C ILE A 207 13.25 0.44 -15.84
N GLU A 208 13.60 0.32 -17.12
CA GLU A 208 14.65 1.13 -17.74
C GLU A 208 14.06 2.08 -18.77
N VAL A 209 14.64 3.27 -18.86
CA VAL A 209 14.18 4.36 -19.71
C VAL A 209 15.34 4.86 -20.56
N GLU A 210 15.08 5.26 -21.81
CA GLU A 210 16.09 5.90 -22.65
C GLU A 210 16.73 7.08 -21.89
N PHE A 211 18.06 7.05 -21.83
CA PHE A 211 18.85 8.02 -21.08
C PHE A 211 19.53 9.02 -22.04
N ASP A 212 19.39 10.31 -21.75
CA ASP A 212 20.21 11.36 -22.37
C ASP A 212 21.31 11.76 -21.38
N PRO A 213 22.60 11.71 -21.76
CA PRO A 213 23.69 12.11 -20.86
C PRO A 213 23.48 13.50 -20.24
N GLY A 214 23.48 13.55 -18.90
CA GLY A 214 23.31 14.77 -18.13
C GLY A 214 21.86 15.23 -17.91
N ARG A 215 20.86 14.48 -18.39
CA ARG A 215 19.44 14.77 -18.17
C ARG A 215 18.71 13.54 -17.64
N PHE A 216 18.35 13.58 -16.36
CA PHE A 216 17.53 12.54 -15.75
C PHE A 216 16.10 12.59 -16.32
N PRO A 217 15.48 11.45 -16.70
CA PRO A 217 14.09 11.42 -17.15
C PRO A 217 13.13 11.92 -16.06
N ASP A 218 12.20 12.81 -16.42
CA ASP A 218 11.16 13.26 -15.50
C ASP A 218 9.95 12.31 -15.59
N PRO A 219 9.61 11.59 -14.51
CA PRO A 219 8.51 10.62 -14.50
C PRO A 219 7.13 11.27 -14.65
N LYS A 220 6.98 12.58 -14.38
CA LYS A 220 5.75 13.33 -14.66
C LYS A 220 5.60 13.66 -16.14
N LEU A 221 6.70 13.92 -16.83
CA LEU A 221 6.68 14.23 -18.26
C LEU A 221 6.69 12.97 -19.14
N ALA A 222 7.39 11.91 -18.68
CA ALA A 222 7.51 10.60 -19.34
C ALA A 222 7.83 10.69 -20.85
N GLU A 223 8.75 11.58 -21.23
CA GLU A 223 9.02 11.92 -22.64
C GLU A 223 9.77 10.82 -23.38
N LYS A 224 10.61 10.07 -22.68
CA LYS A 224 11.52 9.06 -23.20
C LYS A 224 10.85 7.68 -23.24
N ARG A 225 11.34 6.79 -24.11
CA ARG A 225 10.78 5.44 -24.20
C ARG A 225 11.22 4.61 -23.00
N ILE A 226 10.34 3.72 -22.56
CA ILE A 226 10.72 2.62 -21.68
C ILE A 226 11.44 1.58 -22.55
N THR A 227 12.67 1.24 -22.18
CA THR A 227 13.54 0.30 -22.90
C THR A 227 13.49 -1.11 -22.34
N ALA A 228 13.19 -1.26 -21.05
CA ALA A 228 12.96 -2.56 -20.43
C ALA A 228 11.99 -2.50 -19.25
N ILE A 229 11.34 -3.62 -18.96
CA ILE A 229 10.47 -3.82 -17.78
C ILE A 229 10.77 -5.18 -17.17
N GLY A 230 11.43 -5.19 -16.01
CA GLY A 230 11.79 -6.38 -15.24
C GLY A 230 10.67 -6.80 -14.30
N LEU A 231 10.34 -8.10 -14.29
CA LEU A 231 9.23 -8.67 -13.54
C LEU A 231 9.70 -9.95 -12.82
N LYS A 232 9.81 -9.88 -11.49
CA LYS A 232 10.15 -11.03 -10.63
C LYS A 232 9.07 -11.26 -9.59
N GLY A 233 8.43 -12.42 -9.59
CA GLY A 233 7.31 -12.71 -8.70
C GLY A 233 7.45 -13.99 -7.87
N THR A 234 6.47 -14.19 -6.99
CA THR A 234 6.23 -15.46 -6.29
C THR A 234 6.02 -16.62 -7.27
N ASP A 235 6.23 -17.85 -6.80
CA ASP A 235 6.07 -19.09 -7.57
C ASP A 235 6.98 -19.13 -8.81
N ASP A 236 8.21 -18.63 -8.65
CA ASP A 236 9.26 -18.61 -9.69
C ASP A 236 8.83 -17.91 -10.98
N TYR A 237 7.99 -16.87 -10.85
CA TYR A 237 7.63 -16.01 -11.98
C TYR A 237 8.82 -15.13 -12.38
N ASP A 238 9.38 -15.36 -13.58
CA ASP A 238 10.55 -14.67 -14.09
C ASP A 238 10.32 -14.17 -15.53
N GLN A 239 10.22 -12.85 -15.72
CA GLN A 239 10.03 -12.27 -17.04
C GLN A 239 10.72 -10.91 -17.20
N ILE A 240 11.22 -10.65 -18.40
CA ILE A 240 11.81 -9.36 -18.78
C ILE A 240 11.29 -8.97 -20.16
N PHE A 241 10.79 -7.75 -20.26
CA PHE A 241 10.40 -7.12 -21.51
C PHE A 241 11.49 -6.17 -21.98
N VAL A 242 11.77 -6.19 -23.27
CA VAL A 242 12.84 -5.37 -23.86
C VAL A 242 12.35 -4.75 -25.15
N LEU A 243 12.43 -3.42 -25.26
CA LEU A 243 12.16 -2.69 -26.49
C LEU A 243 13.41 -2.66 -27.36
N LYS A 244 13.32 -3.09 -28.61
CA LYS A 244 14.42 -2.95 -29.57
C LYS A 244 14.62 -1.48 -29.90
N THR A 245 15.83 -0.98 -29.72
CA THR A 245 16.24 0.39 -30.04
C THR A 245 17.08 0.43 -31.31
N GLU A 246 16.98 1.53 -32.05
CA GLU A 246 17.73 1.71 -33.30
C GLU A 246 19.24 1.81 -33.02
N GLY A 247 20.04 1.02 -33.74
CA GLY A 247 21.51 1.03 -33.58
C GLY A 247 22.04 0.26 -32.36
N THR A 248 21.18 -0.34 -31.54
CA THR A 248 21.60 -1.16 -30.40
C THR A 248 21.78 -2.62 -30.82
N GLU A 249 22.96 -3.18 -30.57
CA GLU A 249 23.23 -4.58 -30.83
C GLU A 249 22.44 -5.48 -29.86
N GLN A 250 22.01 -6.65 -30.32
CA GLN A 250 21.27 -7.58 -29.47
C GLN A 250 22.14 -8.12 -28.31
N GLY A 251 23.44 -8.35 -28.56
CA GLY A 251 24.37 -8.88 -27.57
C GLY A 251 24.22 -10.38 -27.30
N HIS A 252 24.85 -10.84 -26.21
CA HIS A 252 24.82 -12.23 -25.75
C HIS A 252 23.87 -12.38 -24.56
N ASN A 253 23.06 -13.44 -24.55
CA ASN A 253 22.15 -13.70 -23.43
C ASN A 253 22.89 -14.28 -22.22
N GLU A 254 22.98 -13.52 -21.14
CA GLU A 254 23.58 -13.92 -19.86
C GLU A 254 22.53 -14.29 -18.80
N LEU A 255 21.24 -14.13 -19.11
CA LEU A 255 20.13 -14.48 -18.22
C LEU A 255 20.02 -16.01 -18.11
N ASN A 256 19.60 -16.49 -16.94
CA ASN A 256 19.26 -17.89 -16.73
C ASN A 256 18.14 -18.35 -17.69
N GLU A 257 18.20 -19.62 -18.12
CA GLU A 257 17.28 -20.19 -19.11
C GLU A 257 15.80 -20.16 -18.69
N ASN A 258 15.50 -20.12 -17.39
CA ASN A 258 14.15 -20.04 -16.86
C ASN A 258 13.53 -18.63 -16.97
N ILE A 259 14.33 -17.61 -17.24
CA ILE A 259 13.85 -16.23 -17.34
C ILE A 259 13.27 -16.00 -18.74
N LYS A 260 11.97 -15.69 -18.81
CA LYS A 260 11.31 -15.42 -20.08
C LYS A 260 11.67 -14.03 -20.61
N VAL A 261 12.48 -13.97 -21.65
CA VAL A 261 12.78 -12.73 -22.37
C VAL A 261 11.79 -12.52 -23.51
N THR A 262 11.11 -11.37 -23.55
CA THR A 262 10.24 -10.99 -24.69
C THR A 262 10.70 -9.67 -25.28
N PHE A 263 11.08 -9.71 -26.56
CA PHE A 263 11.46 -8.51 -27.32
C PHE A 263 10.27 -7.90 -28.03
N TYR A 264 10.14 -6.59 -27.95
CA TYR A 264 9.18 -5.78 -28.69
C TYR A 264 9.91 -4.96 -29.74
N ASP A 265 9.32 -4.80 -30.92
CA ASP A 265 9.87 -3.89 -31.94
C ASP A 265 9.71 -2.42 -31.49
N LEU A 266 10.53 -1.51 -32.03
CA LEU A 266 10.64 -0.12 -31.58
C LEU A 266 9.29 0.64 -31.56
N ASP A 267 8.39 0.31 -32.48
CA ASP A 267 7.05 0.91 -32.59
C ASP A 267 6.00 0.24 -31.67
N LYS A 268 6.41 -0.74 -30.85
CA LYS A 268 5.56 -1.58 -29.99
C LYS A 268 5.71 -1.33 -28.50
N GLU A 269 6.23 -0.18 -28.10
CA GLU A 269 6.34 0.23 -26.70
C GLU A 269 4.97 0.23 -25.99
N LYS A 270 3.91 0.64 -26.69
CA LYS A 270 2.54 0.64 -26.15
C LYS A 270 2.09 -0.76 -25.78
N GLU A 271 2.29 -1.73 -26.67
CA GLU A 271 1.97 -3.13 -26.42
C GLU A 271 2.80 -3.71 -25.26
N MET A 272 4.09 -3.37 -25.18
CA MET A 272 4.96 -3.77 -24.07
C MET A 272 4.41 -3.33 -22.71
N ILE A 273 4.00 -2.07 -22.59
CA ILE A 273 3.45 -1.52 -21.34
C ILE A 273 2.09 -2.16 -21.02
N ILE A 274 1.23 -2.36 -22.02
CA ILE A 274 -0.07 -3.03 -21.83
C ILE A 274 0.12 -4.47 -21.33
N ASP A 275 1.08 -5.20 -21.88
CA ASP A 275 1.35 -6.57 -21.44
C ASP A 275 1.96 -6.61 -20.03
N ALA A 276 2.77 -5.61 -19.65
CA ALA A 276 3.22 -5.45 -18.26
C ALA A 276 2.05 -5.16 -17.30
N PHE A 277 1.12 -4.29 -17.69
CA PHE A 277 -0.07 -3.98 -16.90
C PHE A 277 -0.94 -5.21 -16.64
N LYS A 278 -1.16 -6.07 -17.65
CA LYS A 278 -1.90 -7.32 -17.46
C LYS A 278 -1.24 -8.22 -16.41
N ILE A 279 0.09 -8.35 -16.45
CA ILE A 279 0.82 -9.14 -15.46
C ILE A 279 0.69 -8.50 -14.07
N ILE A 280 0.88 -7.18 -13.97
CA ILE A 280 0.75 -6.43 -12.71
C ILE A 280 -0.62 -6.66 -12.05
N GLU A 281 -1.70 -6.71 -12.83
CA GLU A 281 -3.06 -6.97 -12.32
C GLU A 281 -3.27 -8.38 -11.75
N GLU A 282 -2.47 -9.37 -12.17
CA GLU A 282 -2.57 -10.74 -11.69
C GLU A 282 -1.94 -10.95 -10.30
N PHE A 283 -1.20 -9.96 -9.80
CA PHE A 283 -0.55 -10.00 -8.50
C PHE A 283 -1.24 -9.06 -7.51
N PRO A 284 -1.60 -9.55 -6.32
CA PRO A 284 -2.26 -8.71 -5.32
C PRO A 284 -1.32 -7.66 -4.73
N PHE A 285 -0.01 -7.94 -4.70
CA PHE A 285 1.00 -7.02 -4.20
C PHE A 285 2.05 -6.74 -5.27
N VAL A 286 2.40 -5.47 -5.43
CA VAL A 286 3.52 -5.02 -6.26
C VAL A 286 4.59 -4.38 -5.38
N LEU A 287 5.84 -4.77 -5.62
CA LEU A 287 7.03 -4.24 -5.00
C LEU A 287 7.80 -3.43 -6.03
N THR A 288 8.40 -2.34 -5.57
CA THR A 288 9.34 -1.55 -6.36
C THR A 288 10.43 -1.04 -5.42
N TYR A 289 11.53 -0.52 -5.98
CA TYR A 289 12.51 0.22 -5.21
C TYR A 289 12.58 1.66 -5.72
N ASN A 290 12.01 2.62 -4.99
CA ASN A 290 11.82 4.02 -5.40
C ASN A 290 10.74 4.21 -6.50
N GLY A 291 9.82 3.25 -6.61
CA GLY A 291 8.76 3.26 -7.62
C GLY A 291 7.62 4.23 -7.34
N ASP A 292 7.48 4.77 -6.12
CA ASP A 292 6.56 5.88 -5.85
C ASP A 292 7.00 7.17 -6.56
N GLU A 293 8.31 7.38 -6.66
CA GLU A 293 8.89 8.61 -7.21
C GLU A 293 9.23 8.46 -8.70
N PHE A 294 9.46 7.24 -9.19
CA PHE A 294 9.90 7.00 -10.57
C PHE A 294 9.06 5.97 -11.34
N ASP A 295 9.24 4.68 -11.08
CA ASP A 295 8.75 3.58 -11.96
C ASP A 295 7.26 3.65 -12.26
N LEU A 296 6.41 3.71 -11.23
CA LEU A 296 4.97 3.68 -11.40
C LEU A 296 4.41 4.98 -11.98
N PRO A 297 4.82 6.19 -11.53
CA PRO A 297 4.45 7.42 -12.21
C PRO A 297 4.94 7.45 -13.67
N TYR A 298 6.14 6.97 -13.96
CA TYR A 298 6.67 6.93 -15.33
C TYR A 298 5.82 6.02 -16.21
N LEU A 299 5.54 4.79 -15.78
CA LEU A 299 4.65 3.86 -16.47
C LEU A 299 3.26 4.46 -16.69
N TYR A 300 2.68 5.08 -15.66
CA TYR A 300 1.36 5.70 -15.73
C TYR A 300 1.31 6.80 -16.79
N ASN A 301 2.22 7.77 -16.71
CA ASN A 301 2.24 8.93 -17.60
C ASN A 301 2.67 8.52 -19.01
N ARG A 302 3.59 7.55 -19.16
CA ARG A 302 4.00 7.04 -20.47
C ARG A 302 2.85 6.33 -21.18
N ALA A 303 2.12 5.48 -20.46
CA ALA A 303 0.94 4.81 -21.00
C ALA A 303 -0.10 5.82 -21.50
N GLU A 304 -0.39 6.87 -20.71
CA GLU A 304 -1.30 7.94 -21.10
C GLU A 304 -0.84 8.65 -22.39
N ARG A 305 0.46 8.99 -22.49
CA ARG A 305 1.04 9.62 -23.69
C ARG A 305 0.94 8.75 -24.94
N LEU A 306 1.03 7.42 -24.78
CA LEU A 306 0.86 6.45 -25.87
C LEU A 306 -0.63 6.15 -26.17
N GLY A 307 -1.55 6.85 -25.52
CA GLY A 307 -2.99 6.71 -25.72
C GLY A 307 -3.54 5.39 -25.17
N VAL A 308 -2.97 4.86 -24.08
CA VAL A 308 -3.59 3.81 -23.27
C VAL A 308 -4.69 4.46 -22.45
N SER A 309 -5.90 3.89 -22.46
CA SER A 309 -7.01 4.39 -21.67
C SER A 309 -6.67 4.27 -20.18
N ASN A 310 -7.06 5.26 -19.36
CA ASN A 310 -6.92 5.14 -17.92
C ASN A 310 -7.67 3.91 -17.39
N GLN A 311 -8.78 3.47 -18.02
CA GLN A 311 -9.49 2.26 -17.60
C GLN A 311 -8.62 0.99 -17.68
N ASP A 312 -7.68 0.95 -18.63
CA ASP A 312 -6.78 -0.19 -18.85
C ASP A 312 -5.44 -0.04 -18.08
N ASN A 313 -5.29 1.05 -17.31
CA ASN A 313 -4.12 1.29 -16.48
C ASN A 313 -4.40 0.82 -15.04
N PRO A 314 -3.67 -0.18 -14.51
CA PRO A 314 -3.93 -0.70 -13.17
C PRO A 314 -3.45 0.23 -12.05
N LEU A 315 -2.64 1.22 -12.39
CA LEU A 315 -2.02 2.14 -11.46
C LEU A 315 -2.98 3.29 -11.10
N TYR A 316 -2.81 3.79 -9.89
CA TYR A 316 -3.55 4.93 -9.34
C TYR A 316 -2.55 5.89 -8.70
N MET A 317 -2.49 7.12 -9.22
CA MET A 317 -1.60 8.16 -8.70
C MET A 317 -2.24 8.86 -7.51
N MET A 318 -1.56 8.83 -6.37
CA MET A 318 -1.88 9.67 -5.22
C MET A 318 -1.10 10.99 -5.31
N ARG A 319 -1.19 11.83 -4.27
CA ARG A 319 -0.50 13.13 -4.25
C ARG A 319 1.03 12.98 -4.26
N ASP A 320 1.52 12.03 -3.48
CA ASP A 320 2.93 11.82 -3.11
C ASP A 320 3.36 10.35 -3.23
N SER A 321 2.54 9.52 -3.85
CA SER A 321 2.84 8.10 -4.07
C SER A 321 2.05 7.55 -5.27
N ALA A 322 2.40 6.34 -5.66
CA ALA A 322 1.65 5.54 -6.60
C ALA A 322 1.05 4.32 -5.89
N THR A 323 -0.02 3.76 -6.42
CA THR A 323 -0.54 2.47 -5.95
C THR A 323 -1.30 1.77 -7.07
N LEU A 324 -1.98 0.67 -6.75
CA LEU A 324 -2.87 -0.01 -7.67
C LEU A 324 -4.35 0.24 -7.33
N LYS A 325 -5.17 0.26 -8.38
CA LYS A 325 -6.63 0.32 -8.27
C LYS A 325 -7.18 -0.87 -7.48
N HIS A 326 -6.67 -2.06 -7.76
CA HIS A 326 -7.11 -3.30 -7.12
C HIS A 326 -6.05 -3.93 -6.20
N GLY A 327 -4.76 -3.74 -6.51
CA GLY A 327 -3.63 -4.26 -5.74
C GLY A 327 -3.19 -3.41 -4.55
N VAL A 328 -2.14 -3.85 -3.87
CA VAL A 328 -1.36 -3.06 -2.90
C VAL A 328 0.04 -2.86 -3.46
N HIS A 329 0.57 -1.65 -3.31
CA HIS A 329 1.95 -1.34 -3.69
C HIS A 329 2.78 -1.10 -2.43
N ILE A 330 4.01 -1.61 -2.43
CA ILE A 330 5.00 -1.41 -1.37
C ILE A 330 6.28 -0.88 -2.02
N ASP A 331 6.60 0.38 -1.77
CA ASP A 331 7.89 0.95 -2.14
C ASP A 331 8.96 0.61 -1.09
N LEU A 332 9.87 -0.29 -1.45
CA LEU A 332 10.93 -0.75 -0.56
C LEU A 332 11.96 0.33 -0.24
N TYR A 333 12.11 1.36 -1.08
CA TYR A 333 12.95 2.50 -0.72
C TYR A 333 12.36 3.23 0.48
N ARG A 334 11.06 3.55 0.47
CA ARG A 334 10.39 4.19 1.62
C ARG A 334 10.41 3.30 2.87
N THR A 335 10.24 1.98 2.70
CA THR A 335 10.31 1.01 3.81
C THR A 335 11.71 0.94 4.42
N LEU A 336 12.76 0.74 3.60
CA LEU A 336 14.11 0.49 4.09
C LEU A 336 14.86 1.79 4.43
N SER A 337 14.42 2.94 3.93
CA SER A 337 14.89 4.27 4.38
C SER A 337 14.33 4.68 5.74
N ASN A 338 13.30 4.00 6.25
CA ASN A 338 12.77 4.23 7.59
C ASN A 338 13.83 3.88 8.66
N ARG A 339 14.16 4.86 9.52
CA ARG A 339 15.19 4.72 10.56
C ARG A 339 14.89 3.61 11.56
N SER A 340 13.63 3.34 11.86
CA SER A 340 13.25 2.25 12.78
C SER A 340 13.54 0.89 12.16
N PHE A 341 13.23 0.69 10.88
CA PHE A 341 13.60 -0.54 10.16
C PHE A 341 15.12 -0.68 10.08
N GLN A 342 15.83 0.37 9.65
CA GLN A 342 17.28 0.35 9.55
C GLN A 342 17.95 -0.01 10.89
N ILE A 343 17.57 0.67 11.98
CA ILE A 343 18.27 0.55 13.27
C ILE A 343 17.81 -0.70 14.03
N TYR A 344 16.50 -0.90 14.17
CA TYR A 344 15.97 -1.91 15.09
C TYR A 344 15.69 -3.25 14.42
N ALA A 345 15.17 -3.25 13.18
CA ALA A 345 14.91 -4.50 12.46
C ALA A 345 16.19 -5.08 11.84
N PHE A 346 17.06 -4.21 11.32
CA PHE A 346 18.25 -4.61 10.55
C PHE A 346 19.58 -4.18 11.15
N SER A 347 19.59 -3.79 12.44
CA SER A 347 20.81 -3.54 13.24
C SER A 347 21.81 -2.59 12.57
N GLN A 348 21.32 -1.59 11.83
CA GLN A 348 22.11 -0.62 11.09
C GLN A 348 23.11 -1.26 10.10
N SER A 349 22.73 -2.38 9.49
CA SER A 349 23.59 -3.15 8.57
C SER A 349 23.93 -2.43 7.26
N TYR A 350 23.15 -1.43 6.85
CA TYR A 350 23.39 -0.60 5.67
C TYR A 350 23.49 0.88 6.05
N THR A 351 24.38 1.62 5.38
CA THR A 351 24.66 3.04 5.67
C THR A 351 24.04 4.00 4.66
N ASP A 352 23.76 3.55 3.44
CA ASP A 352 23.02 4.27 2.41
C ASP A 352 21.80 3.46 1.97
N PHE A 353 20.86 4.13 1.29
CA PHE A 353 19.56 3.57 0.95
C PHE A 353 19.43 3.21 -0.53
N SER A 354 20.55 3.08 -1.26
CA SER A 354 20.49 2.57 -2.64
C SER A 354 20.13 1.08 -2.65
N LEU A 355 19.47 0.62 -3.71
CA LEU A 355 19.15 -0.80 -3.89
C LEU A 355 20.42 -1.65 -3.77
N ASN A 356 21.54 -1.20 -4.34
CA ASN A 356 22.82 -1.90 -4.28
C ASN A 356 23.31 -2.09 -2.84
N SER A 357 23.36 -1.01 -2.06
CA SER A 357 23.89 -1.07 -0.69
C SER A 357 23.03 -1.92 0.22
N VAL A 358 21.71 -1.77 0.13
CA VAL A 358 20.78 -2.54 0.96
C VAL A 358 20.80 -4.01 0.56
N SER A 359 20.85 -4.33 -0.74
CA SER A 359 20.99 -5.70 -1.23
C SER A 359 22.33 -6.32 -0.80
N LYS A 360 23.42 -5.56 -0.84
CA LYS A 360 24.73 -6.03 -0.40
C LYS A 360 24.73 -6.37 1.09
N ALA A 361 24.15 -5.50 1.90
CA ALA A 361 24.08 -5.67 3.34
C ALA A 361 23.17 -6.83 3.77
N LEU A 362 21.98 -6.95 3.16
CA LEU A 362 20.94 -7.89 3.61
C LEU A 362 20.97 -9.23 2.87
N LEU A 363 21.38 -9.24 1.60
CA LEU A 363 21.37 -10.42 0.73
C LEU A 363 22.78 -10.92 0.39
N GLY A 364 23.82 -10.10 0.58
CA GLY A 364 25.16 -10.39 0.08
C GLY A 364 25.26 -10.34 -1.45
N LYS A 365 24.31 -9.67 -2.12
CA LYS A 365 24.23 -9.54 -3.58
C LYS A 365 24.33 -8.08 -3.99
N GLU A 366 24.90 -7.82 -5.16
CA GLU A 366 25.10 -6.48 -5.69
C GLU A 366 24.37 -6.32 -7.02
N LYS A 367 24.10 -5.07 -7.40
CA LYS A 367 23.63 -4.72 -8.74
C LYS A 367 24.69 -5.11 -9.76
N ILE A 368 24.24 -5.55 -10.94
CA ILE A 368 25.14 -5.75 -12.08
C ILE A 368 25.72 -4.41 -12.53
N ASP A 369 27.02 -4.38 -12.76
CA ASP A 369 27.74 -3.25 -13.36
C ASP A 369 28.58 -3.76 -14.53
N TYR A 370 28.21 -3.35 -15.75
CA TYR A 370 28.95 -3.69 -16.97
C TYR A 370 30.16 -2.77 -17.21
N GLY A 371 30.37 -1.74 -16.38
CA GLY A 371 31.42 -0.73 -16.57
C GLY A 371 31.20 0.13 -17.82
N LEU A 372 29.97 0.20 -18.30
CA LEU A 372 29.54 0.94 -19.49
C LEU A 372 28.48 1.96 -19.11
N GLU A 373 28.39 3.03 -19.90
CA GLU A 373 27.26 3.95 -19.85
C GLU A 373 25.98 3.22 -20.34
N PHE A 374 24.83 3.58 -19.79
CA PHE A 374 23.54 2.92 -20.10
C PHE A 374 23.19 2.92 -21.60
N ASP A 375 23.55 3.98 -22.32
CA ASP A 375 23.31 4.12 -23.76
C ASP A 375 24.18 3.19 -24.64
N LYS A 376 25.16 2.50 -24.03
CA LYS A 376 26.09 1.58 -24.72
C LYS A 376 25.80 0.12 -24.44
N LEU A 377 24.82 -0.19 -23.60
CA LEU A 377 24.43 -1.57 -23.31
C LEU A 377 23.77 -2.21 -24.54
N SER A 378 24.09 -3.48 -24.80
CA SER A 378 23.32 -4.29 -25.74
C SER A 378 21.95 -4.63 -25.17
N LEU A 379 21.01 -5.07 -26.03
CA LEU A 379 19.65 -5.38 -25.60
C LEU A 379 19.62 -6.44 -24.48
N TYR A 380 20.45 -7.49 -24.55
CA TYR A 380 20.54 -8.48 -23.48
C TYR A 380 21.21 -7.97 -22.20
N GLN A 381 22.16 -7.04 -22.30
CA GLN A 381 22.76 -6.42 -21.11
C GLN A 381 21.76 -5.52 -20.39
N THR A 382 20.98 -4.72 -21.13
CA THR A 382 19.85 -3.95 -20.56
C THR A 382 18.83 -4.89 -19.92
N ALA A 383 18.50 -5.99 -20.58
CA ALA A 383 17.59 -7.01 -20.04
C ALA A 383 18.11 -7.60 -18.71
N ASN A 384 19.39 -7.98 -18.66
CA ASN A 384 20.00 -8.57 -17.48
C ASN A 384 20.10 -7.57 -16.32
N TYR A 385 20.45 -6.32 -16.62
CA TYR A 385 20.51 -5.24 -15.64
C TYR A 385 19.14 -4.99 -14.98
N CYS A 386 18.11 -4.71 -15.80
CA CYS A 386 16.76 -4.41 -15.32
C CYS A 386 16.15 -5.60 -14.56
N TYR A 387 16.33 -6.82 -15.09
CA TYR A 387 15.86 -8.02 -14.39
C TYR A 387 16.60 -8.23 -13.06
N ASN A 388 17.91 -7.96 -12.98
CA ASN A 388 18.66 -8.06 -11.74
C ASN A 388 18.11 -7.10 -10.67
N ASP A 389 17.75 -5.88 -11.04
CA ASP A 389 17.14 -4.92 -10.10
C ASP A 389 15.75 -5.37 -9.62
N ALA A 390 14.90 -5.85 -10.52
CA ALA A 390 13.62 -6.47 -10.15
C ALA A 390 13.84 -7.68 -9.23
N GLN A 391 14.87 -8.49 -9.49
CA GLN A 391 15.21 -9.67 -8.70
C GLN A 391 15.69 -9.29 -7.29
N LEU A 392 16.63 -8.37 -7.16
CA LEU A 392 17.12 -7.90 -5.87
C LEU A 392 15.98 -7.31 -5.04
N THR A 393 15.12 -6.51 -5.66
CA THR A 393 13.92 -5.93 -5.04
C THR A 393 12.97 -7.02 -4.52
N TYR A 394 12.71 -8.08 -5.30
CA TYR A 394 11.90 -9.20 -4.83
C TYR A 394 12.57 -9.92 -3.65
N GLU A 395 13.87 -10.22 -3.77
CA GLU A 395 14.62 -10.98 -2.78
C GLU A 395 14.75 -10.27 -1.43
N LEU A 396 14.77 -8.93 -1.42
CA LEU A 396 14.66 -8.11 -0.21
C LEU A 396 13.35 -8.34 0.57
N THR A 397 12.34 -8.95 -0.05
CA THR A 397 11.10 -9.34 0.64
C THR A 397 11.00 -10.83 0.91
N SER A 398 11.82 -11.68 0.29
CA SER A 398 11.75 -13.14 0.43
C SER A 398 12.85 -13.76 1.28
N PHE A 399 13.89 -13.00 1.63
CA PHE A 399 14.98 -13.49 2.47
C PHE A 399 14.50 -13.85 3.90
N ASN A 400 15.24 -14.74 4.56
CA ASN A 400 14.99 -15.18 5.93
C ASN A 400 13.52 -15.58 6.20
N SER A 401 12.93 -16.34 5.27
CA SER A 401 11.52 -16.78 5.33
C SER A 401 10.53 -15.61 5.36
N ASP A 402 10.64 -14.72 4.36
CA ASP A 402 9.78 -13.54 4.18
C ASP A 402 9.85 -12.54 5.35
N LEU A 403 11.00 -12.39 6.01
CA LEU A 403 11.16 -11.59 7.23
C LEU A 403 10.57 -10.18 7.10
N LEU A 404 10.92 -9.45 6.03
CA LEU A 404 10.44 -8.08 5.83
C LEU A 404 8.91 -8.04 5.64
N MET A 405 8.33 -8.99 4.88
CA MET A 405 6.88 -9.05 4.72
C MET A 405 6.17 -9.34 6.04
N ASN A 406 6.73 -10.22 6.87
CA ASN A 406 6.17 -10.54 8.18
C ASN A 406 6.17 -9.29 9.08
N LEU A 407 7.26 -8.51 9.08
CA LEU A 407 7.37 -7.26 9.83
C LEU A 407 6.43 -6.15 9.34
N LEU A 408 5.95 -6.21 8.10
CA LEU A 408 4.99 -5.24 7.58
C LEU A 408 3.53 -5.58 7.94
N VAL A 409 3.27 -6.83 8.36
CA VAL A 409 1.94 -7.30 8.76
C VAL A 409 1.73 -7.17 10.27
N ILE A 410 2.78 -7.40 11.07
CA ILE A 410 2.80 -7.24 12.53
C ILE A 410 2.92 -5.75 12.87
#